data_AF-A0A6M5YUQ2-F1
#
_entry.id   AF-A0A6M5YUQ2-F1
#
_cell.length_a   1.000
_cell.length_b   1.000
_cell.length_c   1.000
_cell.angle_alpha   90.00
_cell.angle_beta   90.00
_cell.angle_gamma   90.00
#
_symmetry.space_group_name_H-M   'P 1'
#
loop_
_entity.id
_entity.type
_entity.pdbx_description
1 polymer ?
#
loop_
_entity_poly.entity_id
_entity_poly.type
_entity_poly.pdbx_seq_one_letter_code
_entity_poly.pdbx_strand_id
1 'polypeptide(L)'
;MISADTTPPLTAVDKGRVTLLYHFVRLQMPAVKVSEPTFLTHLDRTFRIFIPKAPGPVSWAAYLEGLYAVDWLVCVGCLTGQNGAWEVLFNARTGRSDCLLVDALRARAVRLYPRDEERQDTAVTEFWGNLIAPDSAGTLPVLARYDGQRPLAPWLIRVFQNWHLSKLRQSGGTTALPDDEIALPMDTPRADGADRWHETFIAAAREWLGSLTDDERLLLGLRWRYRLSQREAAKLFDLNEGTLTRRTDKLRDRALEHIGGKLVAEGWAGDDLEGFVLTELGSLLTDDPRLSADHLGRLLAARGKSLPAG
;
A
#
# COMPACT_ATOMS: atom_id res chain seq x y z
N MET A 1 -9.43 -27.28 8.21
CA MET A 1 -9.51 -28.06 6.94
C MET A 1 -10.38 -27.29 5.97
N ILE A 2 -9.78 -26.54 5.03
CA ILE A 2 -10.53 -25.84 3.97
C ILE A 2 -10.86 -26.88 2.90
N SER A 3 -12.14 -27.03 2.60
CA SER A 3 -12.68 -28.05 1.68
C SER A 3 -12.03 -27.92 0.30
N ALA A 4 -11.49 -29.03 -0.23
CA ALA A 4 -10.58 -29.05 -1.36
C ALA A 4 -11.24 -28.86 -2.75
N ASP A 5 -12.54 -28.56 -2.84
CA ASP A 5 -13.31 -28.90 -4.04
C ASP A 5 -14.11 -27.75 -4.70
N THR A 6 -13.73 -26.49 -4.46
CA THR A 6 -14.42 -25.31 -5.02
C THR A 6 -13.62 -24.53 -6.06
N THR A 7 -12.45 -25.02 -6.48
CA THR A 7 -11.67 -24.36 -7.53
C THR A 7 -12.26 -24.74 -8.90
N PRO A 8 -12.77 -23.77 -9.69
CA PRO A 8 -13.28 -24.09 -11.02
C PRO A 8 -12.17 -24.70 -11.89
N PRO A 9 -12.46 -25.74 -12.69
CA PRO A 9 -11.46 -26.36 -13.53
C PRO A 9 -11.00 -25.41 -14.64
N LEU A 10 -9.73 -25.50 -15.05
CA LEU A 10 -9.26 -24.78 -16.24
C LEU A 10 -9.95 -25.34 -17.49
N THR A 11 -10.70 -24.48 -18.18
CA THR A 11 -11.28 -24.82 -19.50
C THR A 11 -10.18 -24.93 -20.56
N ALA A 12 -10.50 -25.50 -21.73
CA ALA A 12 -9.56 -25.54 -22.85
C ALA A 12 -9.10 -24.14 -23.30
N VAL A 13 -9.99 -23.15 -23.22
CA VAL A 13 -9.70 -21.75 -23.54
C VAL A 13 -8.75 -21.15 -22.51
N ASP A 14 -8.99 -21.40 -21.22
CA ASP A 14 -8.11 -20.91 -20.15
C ASP A 14 -6.71 -21.51 -20.23
N LYS A 15 -6.59 -22.79 -20.60
CA LYS A 15 -5.29 -23.42 -20.85
C LYS A 15 -4.49 -22.66 -21.91
N GLY A 16 -5.15 -22.27 -23.01
CA GLY A 16 -4.53 -21.44 -24.04
C GLY A 16 -4.05 -20.08 -23.51
N ARG A 17 -4.87 -19.39 -22.68
CA ARG A 17 -4.48 -18.13 -22.03
C ARG A 17 -3.28 -18.32 -21.10
N VAL A 18 -3.25 -19.39 -20.33
CA VAL A 18 -2.18 -19.72 -19.40
C VAL A 18 -0.86 -20.02 -20.14
N THR A 19 -0.91 -20.74 -21.26
CA THR A 19 0.27 -20.97 -22.10
C THR A 19 0.81 -19.66 -22.67
N LEU A 20 -0.06 -18.78 -23.17
CA LEU A 20 0.36 -17.45 -23.65
C LEU A 20 0.97 -16.61 -22.53
N LEU A 21 0.36 -16.61 -21.35
CA LEU A 21 0.87 -15.93 -20.17
C LEU A 21 2.27 -16.44 -19.79
N TYR A 22 2.48 -17.75 -19.76
CA TYR A 22 3.77 -18.37 -19.44
C TYR A 22 4.89 -17.89 -20.39
N HIS A 23 4.63 -17.85 -21.69
CA HIS A 23 5.60 -17.35 -22.65
C HIS A 23 5.78 -15.83 -22.57
N PHE A 24 4.70 -15.08 -22.36
CA PHE A 24 4.73 -13.63 -22.20
C PHE A 24 5.63 -13.21 -21.03
N VAL A 25 5.45 -13.78 -19.83
CA VAL A 25 6.22 -13.36 -18.66
C VAL A 25 7.71 -13.72 -18.79
N ARG A 26 8.04 -14.82 -19.47
CA ARG A 26 9.44 -15.20 -19.77
C ARG A 26 10.11 -14.27 -20.76
N LEU A 27 9.36 -13.71 -21.70
CA LEU A 27 9.87 -12.68 -22.61
C LEU A 27 10.11 -11.35 -21.89
N GLN A 28 9.21 -10.96 -20.97
CA GLN A 28 9.35 -9.74 -20.19
C GLN A 28 10.46 -9.80 -19.15
N MET A 29 10.66 -10.97 -18.53
CA MET A 29 11.62 -11.18 -17.44
C MET A 29 12.53 -12.39 -17.72
N PRO A 30 13.46 -12.30 -18.70
CA PRO A 30 14.31 -13.42 -19.08
C PRO A 30 15.29 -13.87 -17.97
N ALA A 31 15.55 -13.00 -17.00
CA ALA A 31 16.37 -13.30 -15.82
C ALA A 31 15.66 -14.22 -14.81
N VAL A 32 14.32 -14.31 -14.86
CA VAL A 32 13.50 -15.14 -13.96
C VAL A 32 13.09 -16.42 -14.69
N LYS A 33 13.82 -17.50 -14.43
CA LYS A 33 13.70 -18.81 -15.10
C LYS A 33 12.84 -19.77 -14.28
N VAL A 34 11.53 -19.59 -14.34
CA VAL A 34 10.57 -20.53 -13.70
C VAL A 34 10.19 -21.63 -14.71
N SER A 35 10.24 -22.89 -14.29
CA SER A 35 9.78 -24.01 -15.12
C SER A 35 8.26 -24.01 -15.25
N GLU A 36 7.74 -24.58 -16.34
CA GLU A 36 6.29 -24.64 -16.56
C GLU A 36 5.52 -25.35 -15.44
N PRO A 37 5.97 -26.50 -14.89
CA PRO A 37 5.27 -27.14 -13.77
C PRO A 37 5.21 -26.25 -12.51
N THR A 38 6.31 -25.56 -12.21
CA THR A 38 6.38 -24.62 -11.07
C THR A 38 5.47 -23.43 -11.31
N PHE A 39 5.47 -22.87 -12.52
CA PHE A 39 4.57 -21.78 -12.92
C PHE A 39 3.11 -22.15 -12.71
N LEU A 40 2.67 -23.32 -13.19
CA LEU A 40 1.29 -23.80 -13.06
C LEU A 40 0.91 -24.03 -11.59
N THR A 41 1.83 -24.60 -10.80
CA THR A 41 1.62 -24.83 -9.36
C THR A 41 1.39 -23.52 -8.62
N HIS A 42 2.22 -22.51 -8.89
CA HIS A 42 2.06 -21.19 -8.26
C HIS A 42 0.83 -20.46 -8.75
N LEU A 43 0.43 -20.65 -10.01
CA LEU A 43 -0.76 -20.03 -10.58
C LEU A 43 -2.04 -20.58 -9.95
N ASP A 44 -2.12 -21.91 -9.77
CA ASP A 44 -3.18 -22.57 -9.01
C ASP A 44 -3.22 -22.09 -7.55
N ARG A 45 -2.06 -22.03 -6.89
CA ARG A 45 -1.96 -21.51 -5.53
C ARG A 45 -2.52 -20.09 -5.41
N THR A 46 -2.10 -19.16 -6.27
CA THR A 46 -2.53 -17.77 -6.16
C THR A 46 -4.01 -17.60 -6.55
N PHE A 47 -4.52 -18.42 -7.46
CA PHE A 47 -5.94 -18.49 -7.74
C PHE A 47 -6.75 -18.95 -6.53
N ARG A 48 -6.30 -20.00 -5.81
CA ARG A 48 -6.92 -20.44 -4.56
C ARG A 48 -6.91 -19.39 -3.46
N ILE A 49 -5.86 -18.56 -3.40
CA ILE A 49 -5.79 -17.42 -2.47
C ILE A 49 -6.78 -16.32 -2.88
N PHE A 50 -7.02 -16.14 -4.18
CA PHE A 50 -7.90 -15.11 -4.70
C PHE A 50 -9.40 -15.43 -4.53
N ILE A 51 -9.81 -16.68 -4.80
CA ILE A 51 -11.21 -17.13 -4.73
C ILE A 51 -11.97 -16.63 -3.48
N PRO A 52 -11.49 -16.87 -2.24
CA PRO A 52 -12.24 -16.48 -1.05
C PRO A 52 -12.36 -14.95 -0.86
N LYS A 53 -11.56 -14.15 -1.57
CA LYS A 53 -11.56 -12.69 -1.47
C LYS A 53 -12.53 -12.02 -2.44
N ALA A 54 -13.03 -12.78 -3.42
CA ALA A 54 -13.88 -12.22 -4.46
C ALA A 54 -15.35 -12.16 -3.99
N PRO A 55 -16.08 -11.07 -4.28
CA PRO A 55 -17.47 -10.89 -3.84
C PRO A 55 -18.48 -11.79 -4.56
N GLY A 56 -18.03 -12.66 -5.48
CA GLY A 56 -18.90 -13.51 -6.28
C GLY A 56 -18.14 -14.63 -7.00
N PRO A 57 -18.83 -15.41 -7.85
CA PRO A 57 -18.23 -16.53 -8.58
C PRO A 57 -17.07 -16.04 -9.46
N VAL A 58 -15.90 -16.65 -9.28
CA VAL A 58 -14.69 -16.30 -10.01
C VAL A 58 -14.44 -17.31 -11.12
N SER A 59 -14.10 -16.82 -12.32
CA SER A 59 -13.56 -17.64 -13.40
C SER A 59 -12.05 -17.45 -13.56
N TRP A 60 -11.38 -18.45 -14.13
CA TRP A 60 -9.97 -18.34 -14.52
C TRP A 60 -9.72 -17.14 -15.44
N ALA A 61 -10.59 -16.93 -16.43
CA ALA A 61 -10.55 -15.79 -17.33
C ALA A 61 -10.51 -14.45 -16.57
N ALA A 62 -11.42 -14.22 -15.63
CA ALA A 62 -11.49 -12.98 -14.86
C ALA A 62 -10.25 -12.78 -13.97
N TYR A 63 -9.76 -13.85 -13.34
CA TYR A 63 -8.54 -13.79 -12.53
C TYR A 63 -7.30 -13.46 -13.37
N LEU A 64 -7.14 -14.10 -14.53
CA LEU A 64 -6.01 -13.88 -15.43
C LEU A 64 -6.00 -12.46 -16.04
N GLU A 65 -7.17 -11.87 -16.27
CA GLU A 65 -7.30 -10.49 -16.76
C GLU A 65 -6.85 -9.45 -15.72
N GLY A 66 -7.09 -9.71 -14.43
CA GLY A 66 -6.64 -8.85 -13.32
C GLY A 66 -5.21 -9.12 -12.84
N LEU A 67 -4.54 -10.13 -13.39
CA LEU A 67 -3.23 -10.58 -12.91
C LEU A 67 -2.13 -9.60 -13.34
N TYR A 68 -1.43 -9.04 -12.36
CA TYR A 68 -0.16 -8.34 -12.56
C TYR A 68 0.94 -9.35 -12.86
N ALA A 69 0.92 -9.87 -14.09
CA ALA A 69 1.68 -11.05 -14.53
C ALA A 69 3.19 -10.97 -14.26
N VAL A 70 3.80 -9.82 -14.54
CA VAL A 70 5.24 -9.60 -14.37
C VAL A 70 5.61 -9.56 -12.90
N ASP A 71 4.88 -8.78 -12.10
CA ASP A 71 5.05 -8.68 -10.65
C ASP A 71 4.83 -10.03 -9.96
N TRP A 72 3.82 -10.77 -10.40
CA TRP A 72 3.55 -12.13 -9.95
C TRP A 72 4.70 -13.07 -10.28
N LEU A 73 5.28 -13.02 -11.49
CA LEU A 73 6.43 -13.84 -11.84
C LEU A 73 7.65 -13.51 -10.96
N VAL A 74 7.90 -12.24 -10.69
CA VAL A 74 8.98 -11.81 -9.77
C VAL A 74 8.77 -12.43 -8.39
N CYS A 75 7.55 -12.37 -7.86
CA CYS A 75 7.21 -13.00 -6.59
C CYS A 75 7.48 -14.52 -6.61
N VAL A 76 7.10 -15.23 -7.68
CA VAL A 76 7.37 -16.67 -7.83
C VAL A 76 8.87 -16.95 -7.92
N GLY A 77 9.62 -16.11 -8.63
CA GLY A 77 11.07 -16.20 -8.70
C GLY A 77 11.73 -16.05 -7.33
N CYS A 78 11.30 -15.09 -6.51
CA CYS A 78 11.80 -14.91 -5.15
C CYS A 78 11.51 -16.14 -4.26
N LEU A 79 10.29 -16.67 -4.34
CA LEU A 79 9.88 -17.86 -3.59
C LEU A 79 10.62 -19.14 -4.00
N THR A 80 11.09 -19.19 -5.25
CA THR A 80 11.86 -20.31 -5.79
C THR A 80 13.38 -20.11 -5.68
N GLY A 81 13.82 -19.07 -4.97
CA GLY A 81 15.23 -18.81 -4.69
C GLY A 81 16.04 -18.26 -5.88
N GLN A 82 15.38 -17.61 -6.85
CA GLN A 82 16.06 -17.08 -8.02
C GLN A 82 16.63 -15.68 -7.78
N ASN A 83 17.96 -15.55 -7.89
CA ASN A 83 18.66 -14.28 -7.70
C ASN A 83 18.16 -13.17 -8.65
N GLY A 84 17.89 -13.50 -9.92
CA GLY A 84 17.38 -12.52 -10.88
C GLY A 84 16.03 -11.92 -10.48
N ALA A 85 15.19 -12.67 -9.76
CA ALA A 85 13.93 -12.14 -9.25
C ALA A 85 14.14 -11.22 -8.04
N TRP A 86 15.07 -11.57 -7.16
CA TRP A 86 15.48 -10.70 -6.05
C TRP A 86 16.07 -9.39 -6.54
N GLU A 87 16.95 -9.42 -7.54
CA GLU A 87 17.49 -8.21 -8.15
C GLU A 87 16.41 -7.31 -8.72
N VAL A 88 15.42 -7.87 -9.42
CA VAL A 88 14.26 -7.10 -9.92
C VAL A 88 13.45 -6.52 -8.77
N LEU A 89 13.21 -7.29 -7.71
CA LEU A 89 12.44 -6.84 -6.55
C LEU A 89 13.15 -5.70 -5.80
N PHE A 90 14.47 -5.80 -5.58
CA PHE A 90 15.26 -4.76 -4.93
C PHE A 90 15.34 -3.48 -5.76
N ASN A 91 15.32 -3.61 -7.09
CA ASN A 91 15.28 -2.48 -8.02
C ASN A 91 13.86 -2.01 -8.35
N ALA A 92 12.83 -2.60 -7.73
CA ALA A 92 11.45 -2.23 -7.99
C ALA A 92 11.21 -0.79 -7.54
N ARG A 93 10.61 0.01 -8.44
CA ARG A 93 10.28 1.40 -8.18
C ARG A 93 8.82 1.55 -7.80
N THR A 94 8.54 2.48 -6.88
CA THR A 94 7.21 2.69 -6.34
C THR A 94 6.63 4.00 -6.87
N GLY A 95 5.60 3.92 -7.71
CA GLY A 95 4.85 5.08 -8.21
C GLY A 95 5.64 6.05 -9.11
N ARG A 96 5.07 7.25 -9.35
CA ARG A 96 5.64 8.28 -10.23
C ARG A 96 6.88 8.99 -9.68
N SER A 97 7.28 8.71 -8.45
CA SER A 97 8.42 9.34 -7.79
C SER A 97 9.75 8.62 -8.07
N ASP A 98 9.71 7.51 -8.81
CA ASP A 98 10.87 6.68 -9.16
C ASP A 98 11.70 6.19 -7.95
N CYS A 99 11.15 6.27 -6.74
CA CYS A 99 11.82 5.83 -5.52
C CYS A 99 11.85 4.31 -5.42
N LEU A 100 12.96 3.77 -4.93
CA LEU A 100 13.11 2.33 -4.77
C LEU A 100 12.21 1.81 -3.64
N LEU A 101 11.79 0.55 -3.75
CA LEU A 101 11.03 -0.15 -2.71
C LEU A 101 11.73 -0.07 -1.35
N VAL A 102 13.05 -0.24 -1.32
CA VAL A 102 13.85 -0.14 -0.09
C VAL A 102 13.71 1.23 0.56
N ASP A 103 13.79 2.31 -0.22
CA ASP A 103 13.67 3.68 0.28
C ASP A 103 12.25 3.95 0.78
N ALA A 104 11.24 3.42 0.09
CA ALA A 104 9.86 3.52 0.52
C ALA A 104 9.63 2.80 1.85
N LEU A 105 10.21 1.61 2.06
CA LEU A 105 10.15 0.89 3.33
C LEU A 105 10.87 1.64 4.45
N ARG A 106 12.08 2.16 4.20
CA ARG A 106 12.82 3.01 5.17
C ARG A 106 12.01 4.23 5.56
N ALA A 107 11.42 4.94 4.59
CA ALA A 107 10.58 6.10 4.87
C ALA A 107 9.33 5.74 5.70
N ARG A 108 8.79 4.52 5.55
CA ARG A 108 7.71 4.01 6.41
C ARG A 108 8.20 3.65 7.80
N ALA A 109 9.37 3.03 7.93
CA ALA A 109 9.97 2.71 9.23
C ALA A 109 10.21 3.99 10.07
N VAL A 110 10.73 5.06 9.46
CA VAL A 110 10.92 6.38 10.12
C VAL A 110 9.61 6.93 10.71
N ARG A 111 8.49 6.68 10.04
CA ARG A 111 7.17 7.13 10.50
C ARG A 111 6.63 6.28 11.64
N LEU A 112 6.87 4.97 11.60
CA LEU A 112 6.41 4.03 12.62
C LEU A 112 7.24 4.13 13.91
N TYR A 113 8.52 4.42 13.79
CA TYR A 113 9.49 4.47 14.89
C TYR A 113 10.22 5.82 14.91
N PRO A 114 9.54 6.93 15.22
CA PRO A 114 10.14 8.25 15.13
C PRO A 114 11.29 8.41 16.14
N ARG A 115 12.44 8.91 15.67
CA ARG A 115 13.68 9.15 16.46
C ARG A 115 14.37 7.90 17.03
N ASP A 116 14.02 6.72 16.54
CA ASP A 116 14.62 5.44 16.94
C ASP A 116 15.27 4.78 15.71
N GLU A 117 16.49 5.22 15.36
CA GLU A 117 17.20 4.78 14.14
C GLU A 117 17.51 3.28 14.17
N GLU A 118 17.87 2.74 15.33
CA GLU A 118 18.15 1.31 15.51
C GLU A 118 16.92 0.46 15.20
N ARG A 119 15.75 0.88 15.72
CA ARG A 119 14.49 0.17 15.45
C ARG A 119 14.01 0.35 14.02
N GLN A 120 14.30 1.48 13.38
CA GLN A 120 14.00 1.69 11.96
C GLN A 120 14.77 0.71 11.05
N ASP A 121 16.08 0.56 11.26
CA ASP A 121 16.91 -0.35 10.48
C ASP A 121 16.57 -1.82 10.77
N THR A 122 16.33 -2.14 12.05
CA THR A 122 15.89 -3.48 12.46
C THR A 122 14.56 -3.85 11.82
N ALA A 123 13.58 -2.92 11.79
CA ALA A 123 12.27 -3.14 11.22
C ALA A 123 12.30 -3.52 9.73
N VAL A 124 13.18 -2.87 8.94
CA VAL A 124 13.35 -3.17 7.52
C VAL A 124 14.07 -4.50 7.33
N THR A 125 15.15 -4.73 8.08
CA THR A 125 15.95 -5.96 7.99
C THR A 125 15.13 -7.19 8.37
N GLU A 126 14.36 -7.11 9.45
CA GLU A 126 13.50 -8.20 9.91
C GLU A 126 12.42 -8.53 8.86
N PHE A 127 11.82 -7.51 8.25
CA PHE A 127 10.83 -7.71 7.20
C PHE A 127 11.38 -8.46 5.98
N TRP A 128 12.63 -8.19 5.57
CA TRP A 128 13.26 -8.92 4.47
C TRP A 128 13.42 -10.41 4.78
N GLY A 129 13.75 -10.77 6.02
CA GLY A 129 13.82 -12.17 6.46
C GLY A 129 12.48 -12.90 6.33
N ASN A 130 11.41 -12.22 6.72
CA ASN A 130 10.04 -12.77 6.75
C ASN A 130 9.34 -12.81 5.37
N LEU A 131 10.00 -12.32 4.32
CA LEU A 131 9.46 -12.43 2.96
C LEU A 131 9.36 -13.88 2.49
N ILE A 132 10.35 -14.70 2.85
CA ILE A 132 10.48 -16.10 2.43
C ILE A 132 10.54 -17.07 3.61
N ALA A 133 10.89 -16.60 4.81
CA ALA A 133 10.74 -17.39 6.02
C ALA A 133 9.36 -17.11 6.65
N PRO A 134 8.66 -18.14 7.13
CA PRO A 134 7.42 -17.93 7.88
C PRO A 134 7.73 -17.43 9.30
N ASP A 135 6.93 -16.46 9.78
CA ASP A 135 7.06 -15.89 11.14
C ASP A 135 6.79 -16.93 12.24
N SER A 136 5.99 -17.96 11.94
CA SER A 136 5.57 -19.00 12.89
C SER A 136 5.25 -20.33 12.20
N ALA A 137 5.39 -21.43 12.94
CA ALA A 137 5.13 -22.78 12.45
C ALA A 137 3.69 -22.90 11.94
N GLY A 138 3.52 -23.31 10.68
CA GLY A 138 2.21 -23.48 10.04
C GLY A 138 1.72 -22.29 9.22
N THR A 139 2.49 -21.19 9.17
CA THR A 139 2.09 -19.99 8.43
C THR A 139 2.85 -19.86 7.13
N LEU A 140 2.23 -19.27 6.10
CA LEU A 140 2.91 -19.03 4.84
C LEU A 140 3.82 -17.80 4.96
N PRO A 141 5.02 -17.81 4.34
CA PRO A 141 5.84 -16.61 4.18
C PRO A 141 5.07 -15.47 3.53
N VAL A 142 5.48 -14.22 3.75
CA VAL A 142 4.75 -13.05 3.23
C VAL A 142 4.53 -13.15 1.72
N LEU A 143 5.58 -13.40 0.94
CA LEU A 143 5.46 -13.50 -0.52
C LEU A 143 4.55 -14.64 -0.97
N ALA A 144 4.42 -15.71 -0.19
CA ALA A 144 3.54 -16.82 -0.52
C ALA A 144 2.04 -16.47 -0.39
N ARG A 145 1.70 -15.35 0.27
CA ARG A 145 0.32 -14.83 0.43
C ARG A 145 -0.11 -13.87 -0.67
N TYR A 146 0.80 -13.45 -1.53
CA TYR A 146 0.52 -12.55 -2.65
C TYR A 146 -0.31 -13.28 -3.72
N ASP A 147 -1.41 -12.66 -4.15
CA ASP A 147 -2.36 -13.22 -5.13
C ASP A 147 -2.21 -12.64 -6.55
N GLY A 148 -1.32 -11.66 -6.74
CA GLY A 148 -1.07 -11.06 -8.05
C GLY A 148 -2.12 -10.07 -8.54
N GLN A 149 -3.12 -9.69 -7.73
CA GLN A 149 -4.22 -8.81 -8.16
C GLN A 149 -3.96 -7.31 -7.90
N ARG A 150 -2.78 -6.98 -7.38
CA ARG A 150 -2.32 -5.61 -7.09
C ARG A 150 -0.84 -5.52 -7.44
N PRO A 151 -0.29 -4.34 -7.78
CA PRO A 151 1.15 -4.23 -8.02
C PRO A 151 1.96 -4.66 -6.78
N LEU A 152 3.06 -5.38 -6.99
CA LEU A 152 3.81 -6.06 -5.91
C LEU A 152 4.42 -5.06 -4.92
N ALA A 153 5.07 -4.01 -5.41
CA ALA A 153 5.78 -3.06 -4.54
C ALA A 153 4.83 -2.25 -3.61
N PRO A 154 3.74 -1.63 -4.10
CA PRO A 154 2.71 -1.04 -3.24
C PRO A 154 2.08 -2.03 -2.26
N TRP A 155 1.86 -3.29 -2.68
CA TRP A 155 1.34 -4.33 -1.81
C TRP A 155 2.32 -4.65 -0.66
N LEU A 156 3.62 -4.82 -0.96
CA LEU A 156 4.66 -5.07 0.05
C LEU A 156 4.76 -3.92 1.07
N ILE A 157 4.69 -2.67 0.62
CA ILE A 157 4.68 -1.50 1.51
C ILE A 157 3.51 -1.56 2.50
N ARG A 158 2.32 -1.96 2.01
CA ARG A 158 1.13 -2.09 2.85
C ARG A 158 1.28 -3.24 3.85
N VAL A 159 1.81 -4.38 3.43
CA VAL A 159 2.07 -5.53 4.32
C VAL A 159 3.07 -5.16 5.41
N PHE A 160 4.18 -4.49 5.04
CA PHE A 160 5.18 -3.99 5.99
C PHE A 160 4.54 -3.10 7.06
N GLN A 161 3.73 -2.12 6.65
CA GLN A 161 3.07 -1.21 7.57
C GLN A 161 2.12 -1.95 8.51
N ASN A 162 1.26 -2.82 7.99
CA ASN A 162 0.27 -3.55 8.80
C ASN A 162 0.93 -4.50 9.81
N TRP A 163 2.00 -5.18 9.39
CA TRP A 163 2.75 -6.09 10.26
C TRP A 163 3.35 -5.38 11.47
N HIS A 164 3.99 -4.23 11.27
CA HIS A 164 4.56 -3.43 12.37
C HIS A 164 3.48 -2.76 13.23
N LEU A 165 2.37 -2.31 12.64
CA LEU A 165 1.23 -1.79 13.42
C LEU A 165 0.64 -2.87 14.34
N SER A 166 0.56 -4.12 13.88
CA SER A 166 0.09 -5.24 14.70
C SER A 166 1.02 -5.47 15.91
N LYS A 167 2.34 -5.48 15.69
CA LYS A 167 3.33 -5.60 16.77
C LYS A 167 3.29 -4.44 17.77
N LEU A 168 3.08 -3.21 17.28
CA LEU A 168 2.93 -2.02 18.14
C LEU A 168 1.69 -2.11 19.03
N ARG A 169 0.58 -2.63 18.52
CA ARG A 169 -0.64 -2.86 19.31
C ARG A 169 -0.43 -3.91 20.40
N GLN A 170 0.31 -4.99 20.10
CA GLN A 170 0.63 -6.03 21.08
C GLN A 170 1.54 -5.56 22.21
N SER A 171 2.45 -4.60 21.93
CA SER A 171 3.38 -4.04 22.92
C SER A 171 2.76 -2.93 23.81
N GLY A 172 1.57 -2.43 23.47
CA GLY A 172 0.84 -1.40 24.20
C GLY A 172 0.07 -1.84 25.46
N GLY A 173 0.20 -3.11 25.90
CA GLY A 173 -0.32 -3.56 27.19
C GLY A 173 -1.76 -4.10 27.23
N THR A 174 -2.47 -4.17 26.10
CA THR A 174 -3.70 -4.97 25.99
C THR A 174 -3.34 -6.40 25.57
N THR A 175 -3.37 -7.33 26.52
CA THR A 175 -3.11 -8.75 26.28
C THR A 175 -4.19 -9.32 25.34
N ALA A 176 -3.80 -9.66 24.11
CA ALA A 176 -4.58 -10.57 23.28
C ALA A 176 -4.20 -12.02 23.65
N LEU A 177 -5.22 -12.86 23.82
CA LEU A 177 -5.14 -14.32 24.04
C LEU A 177 -4.45 -15.01 22.84
N PRO A 178 -3.97 -16.27 22.97
CA PRO A 178 -3.00 -16.85 22.05
C PRO A 178 -3.56 -16.99 20.63
N ASP A 179 -2.91 -16.30 19.68
CA ASP A 179 -3.11 -16.40 18.23
C ASP A 179 -2.54 -17.74 17.70
N ASP A 180 -3.07 -18.87 18.19
CA ASP A 180 -2.98 -20.14 17.46
C ASP A 180 -4.06 -20.16 16.36
N GLU A 181 -3.89 -19.26 15.40
CA GLU A 181 -4.52 -19.24 14.10
C GLU A 181 -4.02 -17.97 13.38
N ILE A 182 -2.88 -18.03 12.68
CA ILE A 182 -2.74 -17.24 11.44
C ILE A 182 -3.56 -17.94 10.34
N ALA A 183 -4.80 -18.30 10.66
CA ALA A 183 -5.86 -17.98 9.73
C ALA A 183 -5.83 -16.46 9.68
N LEU A 184 -5.54 -15.89 8.51
CA LEU A 184 -6.16 -14.63 8.19
C LEU A 184 -7.64 -14.97 7.98
N PRO A 185 -8.56 -14.69 8.92
CA PRO A 185 -9.79 -14.13 8.44
C PRO A 185 -9.37 -12.75 7.93
N MET A 186 -9.18 -12.64 6.61
CA MET A 186 -9.49 -11.40 5.91
C MET A 186 -11.02 -11.24 5.95
N ASP A 187 -11.51 -11.14 7.17
CA ASP A 187 -12.84 -10.85 7.68
C ASP A 187 -12.60 -10.71 9.19
N THR A 188 -12.04 -9.57 9.59
CA THR A 188 -12.72 -8.89 10.69
C THR A 188 -14.19 -8.98 10.32
N PRO A 189 -15.10 -9.55 11.13
CA PRO A 189 -16.51 -9.50 10.78
C PRO A 189 -16.74 -8.07 10.35
N ARG A 190 -17.04 -7.91 9.05
CA ARG A 190 -17.33 -6.61 8.46
C ARG A 190 -18.56 -6.21 9.22
N ALA A 191 -18.35 -5.53 10.34
CA ALA A 191 -19.40 -4.78 10.98
C ALA A 191 -19.84 -3.89 9.83
N ASP A 192 -21.08 -4.03 9.39
CA ASP A 192 -21.64 -3.27 8.27
C ASP A 192 -21.41 -1.74 8.42
N GLY A 193 -20.96 -1.28 9.60
CA GLY A 193 -20.42 0.05 9.86
C GLY A 193 -18.97 0.34 9.42
N ALA A 194 -17.99 -0.57 9.49
CA ALA A 194 -16.57 -0.25 9.24
C ALA A 194 -16.28 0.09 7.77
N ASP A 195 -16.90 -0.62 6.83
CA ASP A 195 -16.84 -0.31 5.40
C ASP A 195 -17.57 1.00 5.09
N ARG A 196 -18.75 1.21 5.70
CA ARG A 196 -19.47 2.49 5.58
C ARG A 196 -18.62 3.64 6.10
N TRP A 197 -17.91 3.49 7.22
CA TRP A 197 -17.06 4.53 7.77
C TRP A 197 -15.81 4.77 6.93
N HIS A 198 -15.26 3.74 6.30
CA HIS A 198 -14.19 3.86 5.32
C HIS A 198 -14.63 4.67 4.10
N GLU A 199 -15.77 4.31 3.49
CA GLU A 199 -16.33 5.04 2.35
C GLU A 199 -16.71 6.48 2.72
N THR A 200 -17.33 6.67 3.89
CA THR A 200 -17.68 7.99 4.43
C THR A 200 -16.44 8.84 4.70
N PHE A 201 -15.37 8.26 5.25
CA PHE A 201 -14.09 8.93 5.45
C PHE A 201 -13.45 9.34 4.13
N ILE A 202 -13.42 8.44 3.14
CA ILE A 202 -12.88 8.75 1.82
C ILE A 202 -13.68 9.86 1.14
N ALA A 203 -15.01 9.80 1.21
CA ALA A 203 -15.90 10.81 0.66
C ALA A 203 -15.66 12.18 1.33
N ALA A 204 -15.63 12.23 2.67
CA ALA A 204 -15.38 13.45 3.43
C ALA A 204 -13.98 14.01 3.19
N ALA A 205 -12.95 13.16 3.07
CA ALA A 205 -11.59 13.57 2.75
C ALA A 205 -11.50 14.15 1.33
N ARG A 206 -12.20 13.58 0.33
CA ARG A 206 -12.27 14.12 -1.03
C ARG A 206 -13.03 15.45 -1.10
N GLU A 207 -14.10 15.59 -0.32
CA GLU A 207 -14.85 16.84 -0.17
C GLU A 207 -13.97 17.92 0.43
N TRP A 208 -13.27 17.62 1.53
CA TRP A 208 -12.30 18.51 2.14
C TRP A 208 -11.20 18.94 1.16
N LEU A 209 -10.59 18.00 0.43
CA LEU A 209 -9.61 18.30 -0.63
C LEU A 209 -10.20 19.20 -1.74
N GLY A 210 -11.51 19.07 -1.99
CA GLY A 210 -12.26 19.93 -2.91
C GLY A 210 -12.38 21.37 -2.40
N SER A 211 -12.53 21.53 -1.09
CA SER A 211 -12.68 22.84 -0.44
C SER A 211 -11.39 23.65 -0.31
N LEU A 212 -10.22 23.03 -0.48
CA LEU A 212 -8.94 23.71 -0.32
C LEU A 212 -8.74 24.79 -1.37
N THR A 213 -8.18 25.93 -0.96
CA THR A 213 -7.70 26.95 -1.90
C THR A 213 -6.45 26.46 -2.63
N ASP A 214 -6.12 27.08 -3.77
CA ASP A 214 -4.89 26.75 -4.51
C ASP A 214 -3.62 26.94 -3.66
N ASP A 215 -3.61 27.94 -2.78
CA ASP A 215 -2.55 28.19 -1.81
C ASP A 215 -2.38 27.03 -0.81
N GLU A 216 -3.49 26.52 -0.29
CA GLU A 216 -3.51 25.41 0.65
C GLU A 216 -3.16 24.09 -0.02
N ARG A 217 -3.64 23.86 -1.25
CA ARG A 217 -3.26 22.71 -2.08
C ARG A 217 -1.77 22.72 -2.37
N LEU A 218 -1.23 23.89 -2.71
CA LEU A 218 0.19 24.05 -2.95
C LEU A 218 0.99 23.76 -1.68
N LEU A 219 0.57 24.31 -0.53
CA LEU A 219 1.23 24.08 0.76
C LEU A 219 1.22 22.60 1.13
N LEU A 220 0.06 21.95 1.03
CA LEU A 220 -0.13 20.54 1.32
C LEU A 220 0.71 19.67 0.38
N GLY A 221 0.67 19.96 -0.91
CA GLY A 221 1.45 19.24 -1.93
C GLY A 221 2.96 19.35 -1.71
N LEU A 222 3.48 20.56 -1.44
CA LEU A 222 4.90 20.75 -1.16
C LEU A 222 5.38 20.03 0.10
N ARG A 223 4.58 20.05 1.17
CA ARG A 223 4.92 19.38 2.44
C ARG A 223 4.75 17.87 2.37
N TRP A 224 3.71 17.40 1.70
CA TRP A 224 3.37 15.98 1.66
C TRP A 224 4.11 15.22 0.56
N ARG A 225 4.10 15.75 -0.67
CA ARG A 225 4.66 15.12 -1.86
C ARG A 225 6.16 15.36 -2.00
N TYR A 226 6.58 16.61 -1.86
CA TYR A 226 7.98 17.01 -2.03
C TYR A 226 8.79 17.04 -0.72
N ARG A 227 8.16 16.71 0.42
CA ARG A 227 8.79 16.62 1.75
C ARG A 227 9.58 17.85 2.18
N LEU A 228 9.26 19.02 1.62
CA LEU A 228 10.00 20.23 1.94
C LEU A 228 9.94 20.53 3.44
N SER A 229 11.07 20.93 4.00
CA SER A 229 11.15 21.41 5.37
C SER A 229 10.27 22.64 5.56
N GLN A 230 9.88 22.91 6.81
CA GLN A 230 9.15 24.13 7.20
C GLN A 230 9.84 25.38 6.63
N ARG A 231 11.18 25.43 6.77
CA ARG A 231 12.03 26.51 6.26
C ARG A 231 12.00 26.65 4.74
N GLU A 232 12.08 25.56 3.99
CA GLU A 232 12.08 25.60 2.51
C GLU A 232 10.72 26.00 1.97
N ALA A 233 9.64 25.44 2.51
CA ALA A 233 8.29 25.84 2.15
C ALA A 233 8.04 27.31 2.54
N ALA A 234 8.52 27.78 3.69
CA ALA A 234 8.36 29.16 4.12
C ALA A 234 9.00 30.15 3.13
N LYS A 235 10.21 29.83 2.61
CA LYS A 235 10.86 30.59 1.53
C LYS A 235 10.03 30.60 0.24
N LEU A 236 9.45 29.45 -0.14
CA LEU A 236 8.58 29.36 -1.32
C LEU A 236 7.27 30.12 -1.16
N PHE A 237 6.78 30.32 0.05
CA PHE A 237 5.60 31.14 0.32
C PHE A 237 5.91 32.61 0.64
N ASP A 238 7.20 32.98 0.73
CA ASP A 238 7.64 34.30 1.22
C ASP A 238 7.06 34.64 2.61
N LEU A 239 7.05 33.63 3.49
CA LEU A 239 6.53 33.72 4.86
C LEU A 239 7.65 33.39 5.85
N ASN A 240 7.47 33.82 7.10
CA ASN A 240 8.28 33.31 8.18
C ASN A 240 7.86 31.87 8.56
N GLU A 241 8.81 31.11 9.11
CA GLU A 241 8.63 29.70 9.46
C GLU A 241 7.48 29.47 10.45
N GLY A 242 7.34 30.36 11.44
CA GLY A 242 6.26 30.30 12.44
C GLY A 242 4.87 30.47 11.83
N THR A 243 4.73 31.32 10.80
CA THR A 243 3.47 31.55 10.09
C THR A 243 3.13 30.33 9.23
N LEU A 244 4.13 29.72 8.58
CA LEU A 244 3.93 28.50 7.81
C LEU A 244 3.53 27.31 8.71
N THR A 245 4.17 27.20 9.88
CA THR A 245 3.85 26.18 10.89
C THR A 245 2.39 26.31 11.29
N ARG A 246 1.98 27.51 11.73
CA ARG A 246 0.59 27.82 12.10
C ARG A 246 -0.40 27.56 10.96
N ARG A 247 -0.03 27.85 9.71
CA ARG A 247 -0.89 27.56 8.54
C ARG A 247 -1.03 26.05 8.31
N THR A 248 0.06 25.29 8.48
CA THR A 248 0.04 23.83 8.34
C THR A 248 -0.79 23.18 9.45
N ASP A 249 -0.63 23.64 10.69
CA ASP A 249 -1.43 23.16 11.83
C ASP A 249 -2.90 23.47 11.61
N LYS A 250 -3.25 24.72 11.25
CA LYS A 250 -4.63 25.08 10.91
C LYS A 250 -5.22 24.24 9.78
N LEU A 251 -4.41 23.88 8.78
CA LEU A 251 -4.85 23.05 7.67
C LEU A 251 -5.14 21.61 8.13
N ARG A 252 -4.29 21.05 9.00
CA ARG A 252 -4.50 19.74 9.64
C ARG A 252 -5.75 19.77 10.50
N ASP A 253 -5.88 20.77 11.37
CA ASP A 253 -6.98 20.85 12.33
C ASP A 253 -8.31 21.00 11.60
N ARG A 254 -8.37 21.81 10.53
CA ARG A 254 -9.54 21.90 9.64
C ARG A 254 -9.87 20.61 8.92
N ALA A 255 -8.87 19.81 8.54
CA ALA A 255 -9.09 18.51 7.93
C ALA A 255 -9.77 17.55 8.92
N LEU A 256 -9.22 17.48 10.14
CA LEU A 256 -9.75 16.62 11.20
C LEU A 256 -11.16 17.05 11.63
N GLU A 257 -11.40 18.35 11.76
CA GLU A 257 -12.71 18.91 12.09
C GLU A 257 -13.74 18.61 10.99
N HIS A 258 -13.39 18.83 9.71
CA HIS A 258 -14.31 18.60 8.60
C HIS A 258 -14.65 17.11 8.45
N ILE A 259 -13.63 16.24 8.45
CA ILE A 259 -13.81 14.81 8.26
C ILE A 259 -14.51 14.21 9.49
N GLY A 260 -14.03 14.52 10.70
CA GLY A 260 -14.64 14.07 11.95
C GLY A 260 -16.09 14.52 12.08
N GLY A 261 -16.38 15.80 11.77
CA GLY A 261 -17.75 16.33 11.80
C GLY A 261 -18.70 15.61 10.85
N LYS A 262 -18.26 15.25 9.64
CA LYS A 262 -19.04 14.45 8.69
C LYS A 262 -19.30 13.04 9.19
N LEU A 263 -18.30 12.39 9.77
CA LEU A 263 -18.46 11.06 10.36
C LEU A 263 -19.45 11.09 11.53
N VAL A 264 -19.31 12.04 12.45
CA VAL A 264 -20.22 12.20 13.61
C VAL A 264 -21.65 12.47 13.15
N ALA A 265 -21.85 13.33 12.14
CA ALA A 265 -23.17 13.63 11.59
C ALA A 265 -23.87 12.40 10.98
N GLU A 266 -23.10 11.47 10.43
CA GLU A 266 -23.58 10.21 9.86
C GLU A 266 -23.82 9.12 10.93
N GLY A 267 -23.50 9.41 12.20
CA GLY A 267 -23.71 8.52 13.36
C GLY A 267 -22.45 7.84 13.89
N TRP A 268 -21.25 8.35 13.59
CA TRP A 268 -20.01 7.80 14.11
C TRP A 268 -19.85 8.15 15.60
N ALA A 269 -19.72 7.11 16.43
CA ALA A 269 -19.50 7.21 17.87
C ALA A 269 -18.08 6.80 18.29
N GLY A 270 -17.18 6.55 17.33
CA GLY A 270 -15.81 6.13 17.60
C GLY A 270 -14.94 7.31 18.05
N ASP A 271 -14.01 7.05 18.97
CA ASP A 271 -13.19 8.10 19.59
C ASP A 271 -11.93 8.46 18.78
N ASP A 272 -11.56 7.70 17.75
CA ASP A 272 -10.26 7.85 17.10
C ASP A 272 -10.28 7.77 15.56
N LEU A 273 -9.84 8.88 14.93
CA LEU A 273 -9.64 9.01 13.47
C LEU A 273 -8.25 8.57 13.02
N GLU A 274 -7.30 8.36 13.94
CA GLU A 274 -5.89 8.13 13.65
C GLU A 274 -5.70 6.93 12.72
N GLY A 275 -6.47 5.86 12.92
CA GLY A 275 -6.49 4.69 12.04
C GLY A 275 -6.76 5.04 10.58
N PHE A 276 -7.82 5.80 10.30
CA PHE A 276 -8.19 6.19 8.93
C PHE A 276 -7.23 7.23 8.33
N VAL A 277 -6.70 8.13 9.14
CA VAL A 277 -5.69 9.10 8.71
C VAL A 277 -4.41 8.39 8.26
N LEU A 278 -3.98 7.36 8.98
CA LEU A 278 -2.76 6.61 8.69
C LEU A 278 -2.91 5.62 7.51
N THR A 279 -4.10 5.08 7.27
CA THR A 279 -4.35 4.09 6.20
C THR A 279 -4.86 4.74 4.90
N GLU A 280 -5.81 5.66 4.98
CA GLU A 280 -6.57 6.14 3.82
C GLU A 280 -6.14 7.52 3.34
N LEU A 281 -6.00 8.48 4.25
CA LEU A 281 -5.69 9.87 3.88
C LEU A 281 -4.35 9.96 3.13
N GLY A 282 -3.38 9.13 3.53
CA GLY A 282 -2.08 9.08 2.85
C GLY A 282 -2.16 8.59 1.39
N SER A 283 -3.02 7.62 1.08
CA SER A 283 -3.23 7.14 -0.30
C SER A 283 -3.98 8.21 -1.10
N LEU A 284 -5.06 8.75 -0.54
CA LEU A 284 -5.85 9.81 -1.18
C LEU A 284 -5.00 11.02 -1.55
N LEU A 285 -4.15 11.50 -0.64
CA LEU A 285 -3.25 12.62 -0.92
C LEU A 285 -2.20 12.32 -2.00
N THR A 286 -1.88 11.05 -2.22
CA THR A 286 -0.92 10.62 -3.25
C THR A 286 -1.58 10.51 -4.62
N ASP A 287 -2.83 10.03 -4.65
CA ASP A 287 -3.58 9.71 -5.86
C ASP A 287 -4.47 10.86 -6.36
N ASP A 288 -4.71 11.90 -5.54
CA ASP A 288 -5.55 13.03 -5.93
C ASP A 288 -4.90 13.85 -7.08
N PRO A 289 -5.58 14.03 -8.23
CA PRO A 289 -5.03 14.73 -9.38
C PRO A 289 -4.73 16.22 -9.10
N ARG A 290 -5.40 16.83 -8.12
CA ARG A 290 -5.17 18.22 -7.69
C ARG A 290 -3.88 18.37 -6.90
N LEU A 291 -3.30 17.27 -6.42
CA LEU A 291 -1.99 17.23 -5.77
C LEU A 291 -0.92 16.58 -6.66
N SER A 292 -1.21 16.38 -7.94
CA SER A 292 -0.24 15.88 -8.93
C SER A 292 0.93 16.85 -9.11
N ALA A 293 2.10 16.30 -9.49
CA ALA A 293 3.29 17.09 -9.78
C ALA A 293 3.04 18.18 -10.83
N ASP A 294 2.30 17.84 -11.90
CA ASP A 294 1.97 18.77 -12.98
C ASP A 294 1.04 19.90 -12.53
N HIS A 295 0.09 19.62 -11.64
CA HIS A 295 -0.79 20.65 -11.09
C HIS A 295 -0.03 21.57 -10.12
N LEU A 296 0.75 20.99 -9.20
CA LEU A 296 1.56 21.76 -8.25
C LEU A 296 2.62 22.61 -8.98
N GLY A 297 3.23 22.09 -10.04
CA GLY A 297 4.13 22.83 -10.91
C GLY A 297 3.47 24.04 -11.57
N ARG A 298 2.23 23.91 -12.03
CA ARG A 298 1.44 25.04 -12.57
C ARG A 298 1.13 26.09 -11.50
N LEU A 299 0.76 25.67 -10.30
CA LEU A 299 0.49 26.59 -9.19
C LEU A 299 1.75 27.37 -8.76
N LEU A 300 2.93 26.73 -8.79
CA LEU A 300 4.21 27.39 -8.54
C LEU A 300 4.60 28.35 -9.66
N ALA A 301 4.44 27.93 -10.91
CA ALA A 301 4.75 28.77 -12.07
C ALA A 301 3.88 30.03 -12.11
N ALA A 302 2.59 29.92 -11.75
CA ALA A 302 1.69 31.06 -11.61
C ALA A 302 2.17 32.08 -10.54
N ARG A 303 3.00 31.64 -9.60
CA ARG A 303 3.64 32.48 -8.57
C ARG A 303 5.06 32.93 -8.93
N GLY A 304 5.52 32.64 -10.15
CA GLY A 304 6.87 32.95 -10.61
C GLY A 304 7.98 32.17 -9.90
N LYS A 305 7.65 31.02 -9.28
CA LYS A 305 8.59 30.18 -8.54
C LYS A 305 8.74 28.82 -9.22
N SER A 306 9.92 28.23 -9.11
CA SER A 306 10.20 26.85 -9.55
C SER A 306 10.44 25.96 -8.33
N LEU A 307 10.17 24.66 -8.48
CA LEU A 307 10.63 23.68 -7.50
C LEU A 307 12.17 23.70 -7.45
N PRO A 308 12.79 23.58 -6.28
CA PRO A 308 14.22 23.27 -6.21
C PRO A 308 14.45 21.94 -6.94
N ALA A 309 15.50 21.87 -7.76
CA ALA A 309 15.92 20.61 -8.37
C ALA A 309 16.27 19.64 -7.23
N GLY A 310 15.51 18.54 -7.14
CA GLY A 310 15.77 17.46 -6.20
C GLY A 310 16.95 16.62 -6.63
#